data_AF-A0A1L3F863-F1
#
_entry.id   AF-A0A1L3F863-F1
#
_cell.length_a   1.000
_cell.length_b   1.000
_cell.length_c   1.000
_cell.angle_alpha   90.00
_cell.angle_beta   90.00
_cell.angle_gamma   90.00
#
_symmetry.space_group_name_H-M   'P 1'
#
loop_
_entity.id
_entity.type
_entity.pdbx_description
1 polymer ?
#
loop_
_entity_poly.entity_id
_entity_poly.type
_entity_poly.pdbx_seq_one_letter_code
_entity_poly.pdbx_strand_id
1 'polypeptide(L)'
;MPTPKQMEKLAAEAARRPASPAAAPDAPLPAEYWESVLKDPRAETTEAQMRQRHLSEMQRHVLRVSCRRCERVVEIQTADAVRLYGGNAVWKDVAQRLLDNTCQQRTGRHEEDGCWPAFETP
;
A
#
# COMPACT_ATOMS: atom_id res chain seq x y z
N MET A 1 -26.61 -16.06 40.67
CA MET A 1 -25.34 -15.43 41.07
C MET A 1 -24.41 -16.54 41.54
N PRO A 2 -23.19 -16.68 40.99
CA PRO A 2 -22.24 -17.68 41.47
C PRO A 2 -21.90 -17.43 42.93
N THR A 3 -21.71 -18.50 43.70
CA THR A 3 -21.36 -18.40 45.12
C THR A 3 -19.90 -17.95 45.29
N PRO A 4 -19.53 -17.34 46.43
CA PRO A 4 -18.17 -16.84 46.65
C PRO A 4 -17.09 -17.91 46.44
N LYS A 5 -17.35 -19.16 46.85
CA LYS A 5 -16.45 -20.29 46.60
C LYS A 5 -16.26 -20.64 45.13
N GLN A 6 -17.29 -20.43 44.29
CA GLN A 6 -17.18 -20.65 42.85
C GLN A 6 -16.33 -19.55 42.21
N MET A 7 -16.46 -18.30 42.67
CA MET A 7 -15.60 -17.20 42.20
C MET A 7 -14.13 -17.43 42.55
N GLU A 8 -13.84 -17.93 43.76
CA GLU A 8 -12.47 -18.22 44.18
C GLU A 8 -11.83 -19.35 43.37
N LYS A 9 -12.61 -20.39 43.04
CA LYS A 9 -12.18 -21.47 42.14
C LYS A 9 -11.89 -20.96 40.72
N LEU A 10 -12.77 -20.11 40.18
CA LEU A 10 -12.60 -19.49 38.86
C LEU A 10 -11.34 -18.61 38.80
N ALA A 11 -11.06 -17.85 39.87
CA ALA A 11 -9.85 -17.05 39.99
C ALA A 11 -8.58 -17.92 40.09
N ALA A 12 -8.64 -19.02 40.85
CA ALA A 12 -7.53 -19.97 40.97
C ALA A 12 -7.23 -20.70 39.65
N GLU A 13 -8.25 -21.03 38.84
CA GLU A 13 -8.07 -21.61 37.50
C GLU A 13 -7.52 -20.59 36.50
N ALA A 14 -7.95 -19.33 36.57
CA ALA A 14 -7.41 -18.25 35.73
C ALA A 14 -5.93 -17.98 36.03
N ALA A 15 -5.51 -18.03 37.29
CA ALA A 15 -4.12 -17.87 37.70
C ALA A 15 -3.21 -19.05 37.28
N ARG A 16 -3.79 -20.24 37.07
CA ARG A 16 -3.06 -21.44 36.59
C ARG A 16 -2.95 -21.53 35.08
N ARG A 17 -3.71 -20.71 34.32
CA ARG A 17 -3.50 -20.64 32.88
C ARG A 17 -2.15 -19.98 32.63
N PRO A 18 -1.20 -20.66 31.95
CA PRO A 18 0.00 -19.99 31.50
C PRO A 18 -0.46 -18.85 30.59
N ALA A 19 -0.14 -17.62 30.97
CA ALA A 19 -0.27 -16.49 30.08
C ALA A 19 0.49 -16.85 28.81
N SER A 20 -0.19 -16.86 27.66
CA SER A 20 0.51 -16.90 26.38
C SER A 20 1.61 -15.85 26.45
N PRO A 21 2.89 -16.20 26.22
CA PRO A 21 3.96 -15.23 26.34
C PRO A 21 3.62 -14.07 25.44
N ALA A 22 3.28 -12.94 26.04
CA ALA A 22 3.12 -11.70 25.31
C ALA A 22 4.48 -11.44 24.68
N ALA A 23 4.53 -11.41 23.35
CA ALA A 23 5.73 -11.02 22.63
C ALA A 23 6.22 -9.71 23.24
N ALA A 24 7.48 -9.66 23.64
CA ALA A 24 8.08 -8.42 24.14
C ALA A 24 7.89 -7.33 23.07
N PRO A 25 7.72 -6.05 23.44
CA PRO A 25 7.45 -4.96 22.50
C PRO A 25 8.43 -4.90 21.32
N ASP A 26 9.69 -5.32 21.55
CA ASP A 26 10.78 -5.32 20.56
C ASP A 26 11.13 -6.72 20.04
N ALA A 27 10.35 -7.76 20.37
CA ALA A 27 10.60 -9.09 19.83
C ALA A 27 10.27 -9.12 18.33
N PRO A 28 11.12 -9.74 17.49
CA PRO A 28 10.83 -9.89 16.08
C PRO A 28 9.50 -10.63 15.93
N LEU A 29 8.60 -10.03 15.16
CA LEU A 29 7.28 -10.58 14.90
C LEU A 29 7.44 -11.95 14.22
N PRO A 30 6.60 -12.95 14.57
CA PRO A 30 6.66 -14.27 13.94
C PRO A 30 6.54 -14.18 12.41
N ALA A 31 7.18 -15.09 11.69
CA ALA A 31 7.10 -15.12 10.22
C ALA A 31 5.65 -15.25 9.73
N GLU A 32 4.82 -15.97 10.48
CA GLU A 32 3.40 -16.17 10.22
C GLU A 32 2.59 -14.86 10.28
N TYR A 33 3.03 -13.90 11.10
CA TYR A 33 2.43 -12.56 11.15
C TYR A 33 2.66 -11.83 9.82
N TRP A 34 3.89 -11.84 9.31
CA TRP A 34 4.21 -11.19 8.03
C TRP A 34 3.49 -11.84 6.86
N GLU A 35 3.41 -13.17 6.84
CA GLU A 35 2.61 -13.87 5.83
C GLU A 35 1.13 -13.50 5.90
N SER A 36 0.55 -13.36 7.10
CA SER A 36 -0.85 -12.96 7.28
C SER A 36 -1.10 -11.54 6.79
N VAL A 37 -0.16 -10.62 7.02
CA VAL A 37 -0.21 -9.25 6.52
C VAL A 37 -0.11 -9.21 4.99
N LEU A 38 0.79 -10.00 4.39
CA LEU A 38 0.98 -10.05 2.94
C LEU A 38 -0.18 -10.76 2.21
N LYS A 39 -0.84 -11.71 2.87
CA LYS A 39 -2.02 -12.42 2.35
C LYS A 39 -3.32 -11.63 2.55
N ASP A 40 -3.32 -10.52 3.30
CA ASP A 40 -4.51 -9.70 3.49
C ASP A 40 -4.93 -9.08 2.14
N PRO A 41 -6.17 -9.33 1.65
CA PRO A 41 -6.67 -8.72 0.42
C PRO A 41 -6.69 -7.19 0.44
N ARG A 42 -6.64 -6.55 1.62
CA ARG A 42 -6.47 -5.10 1.77
C ARG A 42 -5.05 -4.64 1.49
N ALA A 43 -4.06 -5.53 1.62
CA ALA A 43 -2.69 -5.27 1.19
C ALA A 43 -2.59 -5.24 -0.35
N GLU A 44 -3.46 -5.96 -1.06
CA GLU A 44 -3.75 -5.72 -2.48
C GLU A 44 -4.53 -4.41 -2.64
N THR A 45 -3.84 -3.29 -2.43
CA THR A 45 -4.40 -1.97 -2.68
C THR A 45 -4.85 -1.86 -4.13
N THR A 46 -6.03 -1.29 -4.36
CA THR A 46 -6.54 -0.95 -5.71
C THR A 46 -5.50 -0.15 -6.51
N GLU A 47 -4.64 0.61 -5.84
CA GLU A 47 -3.47 1.28 -6.40
C GLU A 47 -2.47 0.32 -7.06
N ALA A 48 -2.15 -0.83 -6.44
CA ALA A 48 -1.21 -1.80 -7.00
C ALA A 48 -1.75 -2.43 -8.28
N GLN A 49 -3.03 -2.78 -8.29
CA GLN A 49 -3.71 -3.29 -9.49
C GLN A 49 -3.82 -2.21 -10.56
N MET A 50 -4.19 -0.97 -10.19
CA MET A 50 -4.33 0.15 -11.12
C MET A 50 -2.99 0.54 -11.76
N ARG A 51 -1.89 0.47 -11.01
CA ARG A 51 -0.53 0.69 -11.51
C ARG A 51 -0.17 -0.26 -12.66
N GLN A 52 -0.59 -1.52 -12.55
CA GLN A 52 -0.22 -2.57 -13.51
C GLN A 52 -1.17 -2.67 -14.71
N ARG A 53 -2.30 -1.94 -14.70
CA ARG A 53 -3.26 -1.96 -15.82
C ARG A 53 -2.72 -1.25 -17.05
N HIS A 54 -3.17 -1.74 -18.21
CA HIS A 54 -2.96 -1.07 -19.48
C HIS A 54 -3.87 0.15 -19.60
N LEU A 55 -3.41 1.20 -20.29
CA LEU A 55 -4.19 2.41 -20.51
C LEU A 55 -5.56 2.14 -21.17
N SER A 56 -5.64 1.15 -22.07
CA SER A 56 -6.88 0.72 -22.73
C SER A 56 -7.91 0.11 -21.78
N GLU A 57 -7.46 -0.44 -20.65
CA GLU A 57 -8.31 -1.09 -19.64
C GLU A 57 -8.77 -0.12 -18.55
N MET A 58 -8.27 1.11 -18.58
CA MET A 58 -8.59 2.12 -17.58
C MET A 58 -9.96 2.74 -17.87
N GLN A 59 -10.89 2.50 -16.95
CA GLN A 59 -12.25 3.07 -17.03
C GLN A 59 -12.31 4.54 -16.60
N ARG A 60 -11.23 5.08 -16.02
CA ARG A 60 -11.18 6.47 -15.58
C ARG A 60 -10.96 7.38 -16.78
N HIS A 61 -11.59 8.55 -16.78
CA HIS A 61 -11.39 9.56 -17.84
C HIS A 61 -10.12 10.40 -17.63
N VAL A 62 -9.72 10.58 -16.36
CA VAL A 62 -8.52 11.34 -15.98
C VAL A 62 -7.65 10.44 -15.10
N LEU A 63 -6.37 10.41 -15.42
CA LEU A 63 -5.35 9.71 -14.66
C LEU A 63 -4.48 10.74 -13.96
N ARG A 64 -4.22 10.49 -12.67
CA ARG A 64 -3.46 11.39 -11.80
C ARG A 64 -2.32 10.64 -11.16
N VAL A 65 -1.15 11.25 -11.18
CA VAL A 65 0.03 10.80 -10.44
C VAL A 65 0.63 11.98 -9.69
N SER A 66 1.01 11.78 -8.44
CA SER A 66 1.75 12.77 -7.67
C SER A 66 3.15 12.28 -7.33
N CYS A 67 4.12 13.18 -7.29
CA CYS A 67 5.46 12.87 -6.80
C CYS A 67 5.46 12.98 -5.28
N ARG A 68 5.81 11.91 -4.55
CA ARG A 68 5.88 11.95 -3.08
C ARG A 68 6.97 12.86 -2.51
N ARG A 69 7.94 13.28 -3.34
CA ARG A 69 9.08 14.10 -2.90
C ARG A 69 8.79 15.60 -2.92
N CYS A 70 8.17 16.06 -4.00
CA CYS A 70 7.87 17.48 -4.21
C CYS A 70 6.38 17.79 -4.32
N GLU A 71 5.54 16.79 -4.07
CA GLU A 71 4.07 16.84 -4.06
C GLU A 71 3.45 17.31 -5.39
N ARG A 72 4.26 17.38 -6.46
CA ARG A 72 3.79 17.77 -7.78
C ARG A 72 2.82 16.72 -8.32
N VAL A 73 1.62 17.18 -8.61
CA VAL A 73 0.56 16.43 -9.26
C VAL A 73 0.63 16.63 -10.77
N VAL A 74 0.51 15.55 -11.52
CA VAL A 74 0.33 15.54 -12.97
C VAL A 74 -0.95 14.81 -13.29
N GLU A 75 -1.81 15.46 -14.08
CA GLU A 75 -3.05 14.90 -14.58
C GLU A 75 -2.98 14.78 -16.11
N ILE A 76 -3.54 13.69 -16.63
CA ILE A 76 -3.65 13.45 -18.08
C ILE A 76 -4.99 12.80 -18.37
N GLN A 77 -5.65 13.21 -19.46
CA GLN A 77 -6.83 12.48 -19.92
C GLN A 77 -6.41 11.10 -20.41
N THR A 78 -7.18 10.06 -20.09
CA THR A 78 -6.87 8.68 -20.52
C THR A 78 -6.79 8.59 -22.04
N ALA A 79 -7.65 9.31 -22.77
CA ALA A 79 -7.60 9.39 -24.23
C ALA A 79 -6.27 9.97 -24.74
N ASP A 80 -5.76 11.02 -24.09
CA ASP A 80 -4.47 11.62 -24.43
C ASP A 80 -3.30 10.69 -24.08
N ALA A 81 -3.36 10.03 -22.93
CA ALA A 81 -2.36 9.04 -22.55
C ALA A 81 -2.31 7.88 -23.57
N VAL A 82 -3.47 7.36 -23.98
CA VAL A 82 -3.57 6.30 -25.02
C VAL A 82 -3.02 6.78 -26.35
N ARG A 83 -3.29 8.04 -26.75
CA ARG A 83 -2.79 8.63 -28.00
C ARG A 83 -1.27 8.84 -27.99
N LEU A 84 -0.70 9.23 -26.85
CA LEU A 84 0.73 9.56 -26.73
C LEU A 84 1.61 8.33 -26.47
N TYR A 85 1.13 7.38 -25.67
CA TYR A 85 1.93 6.24 -25.19
C TYR A 85 1.44 4.88 -25.75
N GLY A 86 0.25 4.83 -26.33
CA GLY A 86 -0.38 3.61 -26.84
C GLY A 86 -1.29 2.94 -25.80
N GLY A 87 -2.36 2.28 -26.26
CA GLY A 87 -3.34 1.63 -25.38
C GLY A 87 -2.75 0.49 -24.54
N ASN A 88 -1.74 -0.21 -25.05
CA ASN A 88 -1.06 -1.29 -24.34
C ASN A 88 0.04 -0.79 -23.40
N ALA A 89 0.26 0.51 -23.25
CA ALA A 89 1.20 1.01 -22.26
C ALA A 89 0.67 0.78 -20.84
N VAL A 90 1.56 0.39 -19.92
CA VAL A 90 1.23 0.18 -18.51
C VAL A 90 1.21 1.53 -17.79
N TRP A 91 0.16 1.78 -16.99
CA TRP A 91 -0.01 3.06 -16.31
C TRP A 91 1.18 3.43 -15.42
N LYS A 92 1.80 2.46 -14.73
CA LYS A 92 3.02 2.66 -13.93
C LYS A 92 4.14 3.33 -14.73
N ASP A 93 4.43 2.84 -15.93
CA ASP A 93 5.55 3.34 -16.73
C ASP A 93 5.24 4.72 -17.32
N VAL A 94 3.98 4.94 -17.71
CA VAL A 94 3.49 6.23 -18.20
C VAL A 94 3.56 7.27 -17.08
N ALA A 95 3.08 6.92 -15.89
CA ALA A 95 3.11 7.80 -14.71
C ALA A 95 4.54 8.17 -14.31
N GLN A 96 5.48 7.22 -14.35
CA GLN A 96 6.89 7.51 -14.11
C GLN A 96 7.43 8.51 -15.13
N ARG A 97 7.18 8.30 -16.43
CA ARG A 97 7.62 9.21 -17.50
C ARG A 97 7.00 10.61 -17.37
N LEU A 98 5.74 10.71 -16.96
CA LEU A 98 5.07 11.98 -16.71
C LEU A 98 5.75 12.75 -15.57
N LEU A 99 6.11 12.06 -14.48
CA LEU A 99 6.87 12.67 -13.40
C LEU A 99 8.28 13.04 -13.84
N ASP A 100 8.99 12.17 -14.56
CA ASP A 100 10.36 12.44 -15.01
C ASP A 100 10.46 13.71 -15.87
N ASN A 101 9.41 14.02 -16.64
CA ASN A 101 9.32 15.20 -17.50
C ASN A 101 8.91 16.49 -16.77
N THR A 102 8.30 16.40 -15.59
CA THR A 102 7.65 17.56 -14.92
C THR A 102 8.15 17.82 -13.50
N CYS A 103 8.79 16.84 -12.87
CA CYS A 103 9.33 16.91 -11.52
C CYS A 103 10.54 17.87 -11.48
N GLN A 104 10.42 18.99 -10.74
CA GLN A 104 11.46 20.02 -10.65
C GLN A 104 12.58 19.70 -9.65
N GLN A 105 12.33 18.79 -8.70
CA GLN A 105 13.28 18.38 -7.67
C GLN A 105 13.89 17.01 -8.04
N ARG A 106 14.50 16.91 -9.22
CA ARG A 106 15.28 15.72 -9.63
C ARG A 106 16.62 15.79 -8.91
N THR A 107 16.76 15.05 -7.81
CA THR A 107 18.00 15.01 -7.04
C THR A 107 18.63 13.62 -7.09
N GLY A 108 18.81 13.01 -8.27
CA GLY A 108 19.64 11.80 -8.36
C GLY A 108 19.25 10.80 -9.45
N ARG A 109 20.00 9.68 -9.51
CA ARG A 109 19.63 8.47 -10.27
C ARG A 109 18.34 7.89 -9.71
N HIS A 110 17.54 7.23 -10.56
CA HIS A 110 16.28 6.59 -10.16
C HIS A 110 16.45 5.58 -9.01
N GLU A 111 17.64 4.98 -8.90
CA GLU A 111 18.01 4.03 -7.85
C GLU A 111 18.30 4.67 -6.48
N GLU A 112 18.67 5.96 -6.45
CA GLU A 112 19.15 6.65 -5.24
C GLU A 112 18.14 7.68 -4.73
N ASP A 113 17.41 8.37 -5.62
CA ASP A 113 16.58 9.52 -5.24
C ASP A 113 15.50 9.90 -6.28
N GLY A 114 14.99 8.91 -7.04
CA GLY A 114 13.99 9.11 -8.10
C GLY A 114 12.67 9.77 -7.62
N CYS A 115 11.91 10.36 -8.56
CA CYS A 115 10.57 10.86 -8.26
C CYS A 115 9.66 9.65 -8.00
N TRP A 116 9.14 9.52 -6.77
CA TRP A 116 8.33 8.38 -6.32
C TRP A 116 6.85 8.61 -6.67
N PRO A 117 6.27 7.83 -7.60
CA PRO A 117 4.88 8.02 -8.00
C PRO A 117 3.92 7.52 -6.91
N ALA A 118 3.06 8.42 -6.45
CA ALA A 118 1.84 8.11 -5.74
C ALA A 118 0.67 8.12 -6.73
N PHE A 119 -0.10 7.04 -6.70
CA PHE A 119 -1.23 6.84 -7.59
C PHE A 119 -2.49 7.15 -6.79
N GLU A 120 -3.12 8.28 -7.08
CA GLU A 120 -4.28 8.68 -6.29
C GLU A 120 -5.50 7.80 -6.61
N THR A 121 -6.07 7.20 -5.58
CA THR A 121 -7.43 6.68 -5.59
C THR A 121 -8.39 7.76 -5.11
N PRO A 122 -9.52 7.98 -5.80
CA PRO A 122 -10.59 8.84 -5.29
C PRO A 122 -11.17 8.29 -3.99
#